data_AF-A0A8T6SEL7-F1
#
_entry.id   AF-A0A8T6SEL7-F1
#
_cell.length_a   1.000
_cell.length_b   1.000
_cell.length_c   1.000
_cell.angle_alpha   90.00
_cell.angle_beta   90.00
_cell.angle_gamma   90.00
#
_symmetry.space_group_name_H-M   'P 1'
#
loop_
_entity.id
_entity.type
_entity.pdbx_description
1 polymer ?
#
loop_
_entity_poly.entity_id
_entity_poly.type
_entity_poly.pdbx_seq_one_letter_code
_entity_poly.pdbx_strand_id
1 'polypeptide(L)'
;AVDVIKKVGPGGHYLAQKHTMNHFMKEQFIPELIDRSSYDEWKKNGEKSLVDRAKEKVKKILKEHSVPPLDKDIQKELYSIIKKAEKELPKKFPNLSV
;
A
#
# COMPACT_ATOMS: atom_id res chain seq x y z
N ALA A 1 -24.43 -15.71 3.41
CA ALA A 1 -24.62 -15.28 4.81
C ALA A 1 -25.95 -15.74 5.47
N VAL A 2 -27.07 -15.90 4.75
CA VAL A 2 -28.39 -16.20 5.37
C VAL A 2 -28.37 -17.42 6.31
N ASP A 3 -27.72 -18.51 5.91
CA ASP A 3 -27.69 -19.74 6.72
C ASP A 3 -26.91 -19.57 8.03
N VAL A 4 -25.76 -18.87 7.98
CA VAL A 4 -24.96 -18.62 9.19
C VAL A 4 -25.68 -17.66 10.14
N ILE A 5 -26.43 -16.69 9.62
CA ILE A 5 -27.24 -15.76 10.42
C ILE A 5 -28.30 -16.53 11.20
N LYS A 6 -29.05 -17.41 10.52
CA LYS A 6 -30.05 -18.28 11.16
C LYS A 6 -29.42 -19.21 12.21
N LYS A 7 -28.24 -19.76 11.91
CA LYS A 7 -27.53 -20.67 12.81
C LYS A 7 -27.01 -20.01 14.08
N VAL A 8 -26.49 -18.78 13.99
CA VAL A 8 -25.90 -18.07 15.14
C VAL A 8 -27.00 -17.52 16.06
N GLY A 9 -28.07 -16.96 15.49
CA GLY A 9 -29.20 -16.44 16.25
C GLY A 9 -28.88 -15.23 17.14
N PRO A 10 -29.88 -14.71 17.88
CA PRO A 10 -29.71 -13.57 18.77
C PRO A 10 -28.70 -13.83 19.88
N GLY A 11 -27.85 -12.84 20.17
CA GLY A 11 -26.84 -12.93 21.24
C GLY A 11 -25.59 -13.77 20.91
N GLY A 12 -25.54 -14.44 19.75
CA GLY A 12 -24.37 -15.18 19.30
C GLY A 12 -23.32 -14.31 18.60
N HIS A 13 -22.17 -14.92 18.27
CA HIS A 13 -21.10 -14.26 17.53
C HIS A 13 -20.62 -15.07 16.31
N TYR A 14 -20.05 -14.38 15.33
CA TYR A 14 -19.67 -14.96 14.03
C TYR A 14 -18.18 -15.32 13.93
N LEU A 15 -17.36 -14.95 14.92
CA LEU A 15 -15.90 -15.10 14.87
C LEU A 15 -15.44 -16.55 14.57
N ALA A 16 -16.11 -17.55 15.14
CA ALA A 16 -15.75 -18.96 14.96
C ALA A 16 -16.49 -19.67 13.81
N GLN A 17 -17.27 -18.94 13.00
CA GLN A 17 -18.05 -19.55 11.92
C GLN A 17 -17.20 -19.79 10.67
N LYS A 18 -17.36 -20.95 10.03
CA LYS A 18 -16.71 -21.28 8.75
C LYS A 18 -16.93 -20.21 7.68
N HIS A 19 -18.13 -19.62 7.63
CA HIS A 19 -18.45 -18.52 6.72
C HIS A 19 -17.51 -17.32 6.95
N THR A 20 -17.27 -16.92 8.20
CA THR A 20 -16.35 -15.82 8.52
C THR A 20 -14.94 -16.17 8.05
N MET A 21 -14.42 -17.34 8.40
CA MET A 21 -13.08 -17.78 8.00
C MET A 21 -12.89 -17.78 6.47
N ASN A 22 -13.85 -18.31 5.72
CA ASN A 22 -13.77 -18.44 4.26
C ASN A 22 -13.79 -17.10 3.51
N HIS A 23 -14.38 -16.07 4.11
CA HIS A 23 -14.61 -14.77 3.46
C HIS A 23 -13.74 -13.64 4.02
N PHE A 24 -13.25 -13.76 5.27
CA PHE A 24 -12.55 -12.70 5.98
C PHE A 24 -11.40 -12.10 5.16
N MET A 25 -10.47 -12.94 4.67
CA MET A 25 -9.29 -12.46 3.93
C MET A 25 -9.62 -11.91 2.53
N LYS A 26 -10.79 -12.24 1.97
CA LYS A 26 -11.18 -11.83 0.62
C LYS A 26 -11.97 -10.54 0.60
N GLU A 27 -12.81 -10.33 1.61
CA GLU A 27 -13.78 -9.24 1.65
C GLU A 27 -13.36 -8.10 2.58
N GLN A 28 -12.48 -8.37 3.56
CA GLN A 28 -12.01 -7.32 4.47
C GLN A 28 -10.79 -6.62 3.91
N PHE A 29 -10.84 -5.29 3.88
CA PHE A 29 -9.66 -4.46 3.69
C PHE A 29 -8.85 -4.42 4.99
N ILE A 30 -7.63 -4.96 4.93
CA ILE A 30 -6.65 -4.88 6.01
C ILE A 30 -5.72 -3.71 5.71
N PRO A 31 -5.87 -2.56 6.41
CA PRO A 31 -5.06 -1.39 6.13
C PRO A 31 -3.60 -1.59 6.56
N GLU A 32 -2.66 -1.11 5.75
CA GLU A 32 -1.22 -1.21 6.08
C GLU A 32 -0.75 -0.11 7.06
N LEU A 33 -1.41 1.05 7.08
CA LEU A 33 -0.96 2.22 7.85
C LEU A 33 -1.81 2.55 9.07
N ILE A 34 -3.05 2.08 9.14
CA ILE A 34 -3.98 2.43 10.23
C ILE A 34 -3.64 1.57 11.45
N ASP A 35 -3.57 2.19 12.64
CA ASP A 35 -3.44 1.42 13.88
C ASP A 35 -4.82 1.05 14.36
N ARG A 36 -5.01 -0.21 14.72
CA ARG A 36 -6.22 -0.69 15.37
C ARG A 36 -5.89 -1.41 16.69
N SER A 37 -4.66 -1.27 17.20
CA SER A 37 -4.28 -1.78 18.51
C SER A 37 -5.07 -1.09 19.62
N SER A 38 -5.05 -1.68 20.82
CA SER A 38 -5.53 -0.97 22.01
C SER A 38 -4.67 0.28 22.28
N TYR A 39 -5.21 1.20 23.08
CA TYR A 39 -4.45 2.38 23.50
C TYR A 39 -3.15 2.02 24.22
N ASP A 40 -3.20 1.06 25.14
CA ASP A 40 -2.02 0.65 25.92
C ASP A 40 -0.93 0.04 25.03
N GLU A 41 -1.33 -0.74 24.02
CA GLU A 41 -0.40 -1.30 23.04
C GLU A 41 0.21 -0.23 22.15
N TRP A 42 -0.61 0.68 21.61
CA TRP A 42 -0.14 1.83 20.83
C TRP A 42 0.85 2.68 21.64
N LYS A 43 0.55 2.89 22.92
CA LYS A 43 1.37 3.64 23.86
C LYS A 43 2.73 2.96 24.08
N LYS A 44 2.71 1.67 24.40
CA LYS A 44 3.92 0.86 24.57
C LYS A 44 4.78 0.79 23.30
N ASN A 45 4.15 0.84 22.13
CA ASN A 45 4.81 0.79 20.82
C ASN A 45 5.33 2.16 20.34
N GLY A 46 5.39 3.16 21.23
CA GLY A 46 6.03 4.45 20.98
C GLY A 46 5.11 5.52 20.41
N GLU A 47 3.79 5.38 20.59
CA GLU A 47 2.80 6.44 20.37
C GLU A 47 2.84 7.08 18.97
N LYS A 48 3.22 6.30 17.95
CA LYS A 48 3.43 6.83 16.60
C LYS A 48 2.15 7.39 16.01
N SER A 49 2.23 8.57 15.41
CA SER A 49 1.15 9.11 14.61
C SER A 49 0.99 8.34 13.29
N LEU A 50 -0.11 8.60 12.57
CA LEU A 50 -0.28 8.09 11.20
C LEU A 50 0.82 8.61 10.26
N VAL A 51 1.24 9.87 10.44
CA VAL A 51 2.26 10.51 9.60
C VAL A 51 3.63 9.87 9.82
N ASP A 52 3.98 9.53 11.05
CA ASP A 52 5.26 8.88 11.35
C ASP A 52 5.36 7.52 10.66
N ARG A 53 4.28 6.72 10.75
CA ARG A 53 4.21 5.41 10.08
C ARG A 53 4.22 5.53 8.56
N ALA A 54 3.55 6.54 8.00
CA ALA A 54 3.61 6.82 6.57
C ALA A 54 5.05 7.16 6.12
N LYS A 55 5.78 8.01 6.88
CA LYS A 55 7.19 8.34 6.59
C LYS A 55 8.08 7.10 6.65
N GLU A 56 7.88 6.22 7.63
CA GLU A 56 8.60 4.95 7.73
C GLU A 56 8.33 4.03 6.53
N LYS A 57 7.06 3.92 6.12
CA LYS A 57 6.67 3.15 4.93
C LYS A 57 7.31 3.70 3.66
N VAL A 58 7.34 5.03 3.49
CA VAL A 58 8.03 5.67 2.35
C VAL A 58 9.51 5.31 2.33
N LYS A 59 10.21 5.46 3.46
CA LYS A 59 11.63 5.09 3.56
C LYS A 59 11.86 3.61 3.23
N LYS A 60 10.96 2.74 3.68
CA LYS A 60 11.01 1.30 3.38
C LYS A 60 10.85 1.03 1.89
N ILE A 61 9.84 1.62 1.25
CA ILE A 61 9.58 1.47 -0.19
C ILE A 61 10.79 1.94 -1.00
N LEU A 62 11.31 3.14 -0.70
CA LEU A 62 12.48 3.67 -1.42
C LEU A 62 13.74 2.80 -1.28
N LYS A 63 13.87 2.09 -0.16
CA LYS A 63 15.01 1.20 0.11
C LYS A 63 14.87 -0.17 -0.54
N GLU A 64 13.67 -0.75 -0.52
CA GLU A 64 13.43 -2.15 -0.85
C GLU A 64 12.80 -2.37 -2.23
N HIS A 65 12.10 -1.37 -2.77
CA HIS A 65 11.44 -1.50 -4.06
C HIS A 65 12.47 -1.47 -5.18
N SER A 66 12.56 -2.58 -5.91
CA SER A 66 13.36 -2.71 -7.12
C SER A 66 12.45 -3.21 -8.25
N VAL A 67 12.51 -2.55 -9.39
CA VAL A 67 11.83 -2.98 -10.61
C VAL A 67 12.82 -3.69 -11.53
N PRO A 68 12.38 -4.72 -12.29
CA PRO A 68 13.19 -5.28 -13.35
C PRO A 68 13.67 -4.18 -14.29
N PRO A 69 14.94 -4.21 -14.73
CA PRO A 69 15.44 -3.21 -15.68
C PRO A 69 14.67 -3.31 -16.99
N LEU A 70 14.45 -2.16 -17.63
CA LEU A 70 13.91 -2.12 -18.99
C LEU A 70 14.88 -2.80 -19.96
N ASP A 71 14.33 -3.31 -21.06
CA ASP A 71 15.14 -3.75 -22.18
C ASP A 71 16.05 -2.59 -22.65
N LYS A 72 17.31 -2.91 -22.98
CA LYS A 72 18.33 -1.91 -23.28
C LYS A 72 17.97 -1.06 -24.51
N ASP A 73 17.33 -1.66 -25.52
CA ASP A 73 16.99 -0.96 -26.75
C ASP A 73 15.81 0.00 -26.50
N ILE A 74 14.81 -0.46 -25.73
CA ILE A 74 13.69 0.37 -25.29
C ILE A 74 14.19 1.54 -24.43
N GLN A 75 15.10 1.27 -23.48
CA GLN A 75 15.65 2.30 -22.60
C GLN A 75 16.43 3.36 -23.41
N LYS A 76 17.20 2.93 -24.42
CA LYS A 76 17.94 3.82 -25.32
C LYS A 76 17.01 4.68 -26.18
N GLU A 77 15.94 4.10 -26.70
CA GLU A 77 14.93 4.84 -27.46
C GLU A 77 14.24 5.88 -26.57
N LEU A 78 13.85 5.51 -25.36
CA LEU A 78 13.23 6.42 -24.38
C LEU A 78 14.13 7.63 -24.09
N TYR A 79 15.43 7.41 -23.86
CA TYR A 79 16.38 8.50 -23.67
C TYR A 79 16.53 9.39 -24.91
N SER A 80 16.46 8.83 -26.12
CA SER A 80 16.48 9.62 -27.35
C SER A 80 15.27 10.54 -27.47
N ILE A 81 14.09 10.03 -27.12
CA ILE A 81 12.83 10.80 -27.13
C ILE A 81 12.88 11.91 -26.08
N ILE A 82 13.30 11.62 -24.85
CA ILE A 82 13.45 12.60 -23.77
C ILE A 82 14.39 13.73 -24.21
N LYS A 83 15.56 13.38 -24.76
CA LYS A 83 16.55 14.38 -25.20
C LYS A 83 16.04 15.27 -26.33
N LYS A 84 15.21 14.75 -27.24
CA LYS A 84 14.55 15.56 -28.28
C LYS A 84 13.54 16.52 -27.65
N ALA A 85 12.70 16.02 -26.74
CA ALA A 85 11.70 16.84 -26.05
C ALA A 85 12.33 17.95 -25.20
N GLU A 86 13.41 17.68 -24.47
CA GLU A 86 14.14 18.68 -23.68
C GLU A 86 14.73 19.81 -24.54
N LYS A 87 15.08 19.53 -25.81
CA LYS A 87 15.58 20.54 -26.75
C LYS A 87 14.46 21.45 -27.28
N GLU A 88 13.26 20.91 -27.41
CA GLU A 88 12.10 21.60 -28.01
C GLU A 88 11.24 22.33 -26.96
N LEU A 89 11.27 21.88 -25.70
CA LEU A 89 10.46 22.47 -24.63
C LEU A 89 11.19 23.65 -23.93
N PRO A 90 10.47 24.75 -23.63
CA PRO A 90 11.04 25.84 -22.83
C PRO A 90 11.39 25.37 -21.41
N LYS A 91 12.49 25.90 -20.85
CA LYS A 91 13.11 25.57 -19.53
C LYS A 91 12.23 25.72 -18.27
N LYS A 92 10.91 25.81 -18.42
CA LYS A 92 9.94 26.00 -17.32
C LYS A 92 9.72 24.72 -16.49
N PHE A 93 10.26 23.58 -16.93
CA PHE A 93 10.21 22.32 -16.21
C PHE A 93 11.60 22.00 -15.65
N PRO A 94 11.75 21.86 -14.32
CA PRO A 94 13.03 21.49 -13.74
C PRO A 94 13.48 20.13 -14.27
N ASN A 95 14.78 20.03 -14.61
CA ASN A 95 15.43 18.90 -15.26
C ASN A 95 14.85 17.54 -14.82
N LEU A 96 14.35 16.76 -15.78
CA LEU A 96 13.92 15.37 -15.61
C LEU A 96 15.11 14.40 -15.56
N SER A 97 16.29 14.87 -15.14
CA SER A 97 17.49 14.06 -15.02
C SER A 97 17.31 13.03 -13.91
N VAL A 98 16.95 11.82 -14.33
CA VAL A 98 17.08 10.55 -13.59
C VAL A 98 18.56 10.26 -13.35
#